data_AF-A0A955Y0U3-F1
#
_entry.id   AF-A0A955Y0U3-F1
#
_cell.length_a   1.000
_cell.length_b   1.000
_cell.length_c   1.000
_cell.angle_alpha   90.00
_cell.angle_beta   90.00
_cell.angle_gamma   90.00
#
_symmetry.space_group_name_H-M   'P 1'
#
loop_
_entity.id
_entity.type
_entity.pdbx_description
1 polymer ?
#
loop_
_entity_poly.entity_id
_entity_poly.type
_entity_poly.pdbx_seq_one_letter_code
_entity_poly.pdbx_strand_id
1 'polypeptide(L)'
;MAPHAEAAVRFDSASRQAHSDQPIPIGGVPRALREAAELSGLDPLPQLYNESLRYATEGHLRLARERLQMLLCMAPDDGEARLLLAKVYVAGQRWQDALAALDEAEACGSRVPVDLREMVELQLQATHAGDDEERASLLARERGEIKALRAEARRLRSENAALAASLFQQEKEVRKWAWATAGVSTLTILFILTSLVMGRSSSVPTVTVETAPVAAAAPAAARGQGTAEAPRTPAATAQEIAAGAADDASLAARAAGALASSDDLEGTHLEVIMNGGRASLVGQVQSARQRAEAERTVAGLPGIAEVSTDRVEILARTRGTVHTVGRGETLSHIAMRYYGTVTLANRIAKANPGSKTLHIGDELKIPAVD
;
A
#
# COMPACT_ATOMS: atom_id res chain seq x y z
N MET A 1 -38.18 -17.66 -3.94
CA MET A 1 -37.72 -18.90 -3.28
C MET A 1 -38.71 -20.00 -3.60
N ALA A 2 -38.25 -21.16 -4.05
CA ALA A 2 -39.13 -22.32 -4.27
C ALA A 2 -39.61 -22.86 -2.91
N PRO A 3 -40.87 -23.33 -2.78
CA PRO A 3 -41.43 -23.82 -1.51
C PRO A 3 -40.65 -25.00 -0.91
N HIS A 4 -39.93 -25.76 -1.74
CA HIS A 4 -39.06 -26.87 -1.30
C HIS A 4 -37.79 -26.40 -0.58
N ALA A 5 -37.24 -25.25 -0.98
CA ALA A 5 -36.04 -24.69 -0.34
C ALA A 5 -36.34 -24.17 1.08
N GLU A 6 -37.52 -23.60 1.29
CA GLU A 6 -37.94 -23.13 2.63
C GLU A 6 -38.18 -24.31 3.59
N ALA A 7 -38.69 -25.44 3.08
CA ALA A 7 -38.83 -26.65 3.87
C ALA A 7 -37.48 -27.25 4.27
N ALA A 8 -36.45 -27.16 3.41
CA ALA A 8 -35.11 -27.69 3.68
C ALA A 8 -34.37 -26.94 4.81
N VAL A 9 -34.67 -25.66 5.01
CA VAL A 9 -34.05 -24.81 6.04
C VAL A 9 -34.78 -24.88 7.39
N ARG A 10 -35.98 -25.46 7.45
CA ARG A 10 -36.70 -25.61 8.71
C ARG A 10 -35.95 -26.53 9.67
N PHE A 11 -35.92 -26.10 10.93
CA PHE A 11 -35.40 -26.87 12.04
C PHE A 11 -36.52 -27.82 12.50
N ASP A 12 -36.29 -29.12 12.39
CA ASP A 12 -37.20 -30.12 12.97
C ASP A 12 -37.08 -30.06 14.49
N SER A 13 -38.19 -29.98 15.21
CA SER A 13 -38.23 -29.88 16.68
C SER A 13 -37.96 -31.20 17.41
N ALA A 14 -37.54 -32.24 16.69
CA ALA A 14 -37.24 -33.54 17.26
C ALA A 14 -35.93 -33.47 18.07
N SER A 15 -36.04 -33.63 19.39
CA SER A 15 -34.88 -33.72 20.28
C SER A 15 -34.18 -35.06 20.14
N ARG A 16 -32.84 -35.06 20.26
CA ARG A 16 -32.01 -36.25 20.33
C ARG A 16 -32.15 -36.88 21.71
N GLN A 17 -32.63 -38.13 21.77
CA GLN A 17 -32.99 -38.82 23.03
C GLN A 17 -31.94 -39.83 23.52
N ALA A 18 -30.99 -40.27 22.68
CA ALA A 18 -30.11 -41.41 22.97
C ALA A 18 -28.66 -41.01 23.28
N HIS A 19 -27.99 -41.90 24.01
CA HIS A 19 -26.55 -41.89 24.29
C HIS A 19 -25.77 -41.96 22.97
N SER A 20 -24.74 -41.13 22.82
CA SER A 20 -23.92 -41.15 21.61
C SER A 20 -22.85 -42.24 21.69
N ASP A 21 -22.94 -43.25 20.81
CA ASP A 21 -21.91 -44.30 20.66
C ASP A 21 -20.63 -43.81 19.95
N GLN A 22 -20.47 -42.49 19.79
CA GLN A 22 -19.37 -41.92 19.03
C GLN A 22 -18.03 -42.05 19.79
N PRO A 23 -16.93 -42.33 19.09
CA PRO A 23 -15.63 -42.50 19.71
C PRO A 23 -15.19 -41.21 20.43
N ILE A 24 -14.49 -41.37 21.55
CA ILE A 24 -13.89 -40.26 22.29
C ILE A 24 -12.69 -39.73 21.48
N PRO A 25 -12.59 -38.41 21.24
CA PRO A 25 -11.51 -37.84 20.45
C PRO A 25 -10.13 -38.06 21.10
N ILE A 26 -9.11 -38.21 20.26
CA ILE A 26 -7.76 -38.53 20.70
C ILE A 26 -7.07 -37.26 21.23
N GLY A 27 -7.12 -37.07 22.56
CA GLY A 27 -6.33 -36.08 23.29
C GLY A 27 -6.93 -34.67 23.36
N GLY A 28 -6.38 -33.84 24.25
CA GLY A 28 -6.74 -32.42 24.41
C GLY A 28 -7.84 -32.12 25.44
N VAL A 29 -8.15 -30.84 25.60
CA VAL A 29 -9.18 -30.31 26.51
C VAL A 29 -10.59 -30.89 26.23
N PRO A 30 -11.03 -31.05 24.97
CA PRO A 30 -12.36 -31.60 24.69
C PRO A 30 -12.54 -33.03 25.20
N ARG A 31 -11.49 -33.86 25.14
CA ARG A 31 -11.49 -35.20 25.73
C ARG A 31 -11.65 -35.15 27.25
N ALA A 32 -10.86 -34.31 27.93
CA ALA A 32 -10.92 -34.19 29.39
C ALA A 32 -12.29 -33.70 29.86
N LEU A 33 -12.92 -32.77 29.12
CA LEU A 33 -14.27 -32.31 29.42
C LEU A 33 -15.32 -33.41 29.23
N ARG A 34 -15.21 -34.20 28.15
CA ARG A 34 -16.10 -35.32 27.89
C ARG A 34 -15.96 -36.42 28.94
N GLU A 35 -14.73 -36.82 29.28
CA GLU A 35 -14.45 -37.80 30.33
C GLU A 35 -14.96 -37.32 31.70
N ALA A 36 -14.78 -36.04 32.05
CA ALA A 36 -15.29 -35.48 33.31
C ALA A 36 -16.83 -35.44 33.38
N ALA A 37 -17.50 -35.15 32.26
CA ALA A 37 -18.95 -35.20 32.17
C ALA A 37 -19.47 -36.64 32.31
N GLU A 38 -18.85 -37.60 31.61
CA GLU A 38 -19.20 -39.02 31.68
C GLU A 38 -19.00 -39.59 33.09
N LEU A 39 -17.90 -39.23 33.77
CA LEU A 39 -17.65 -39.58 35.19
C LEU A 39 -18.71 -39.01 36.14
N SER A 40 -19.33 -37.89 35.78
CA SER A 40 -20.41 -37.26 36.53
C SER A 40 -21.79 -37.84 36.19
N GLY A 41 -21.86 -38.84 35.29
CA GLY A 41 -23.11 -39.43 34.80
C GLY A 41 -23.87 -38.53 33.83
N LEU A 42 -23.22 -37.51 33.26
CA LEU A 42 -23.81 -36.59 32.29
C LEU A 42 -23.33 -36.96 30.88
N ASP A 43 -24.27 -37.06 29.93
CA ASP A 43 -23.94 -37.14 28.51
C ASP A 43 -24.06 -35.74 27.88
N PRO A 44 -22.95 -35.06 27.58
CA PRO A 44 -22.97 -33.68 27.08
C PRO A 44 -23.43 -33.59 25.62
N LEU A 45 -23.34 -34.68 24.83
CA LEU A 45 -23.55 -34.60 23.38
C LEU A 45 -25.03 -34.36 23.02
N PRO A 46 -26.00 -35.15 23.52
CA PRO A 46 -27.42 -34.89 23.26
C PRO A 46 -27.88 -33.57 23.89
N GLN A 47 -27.33 -33.18 25.04
CA GLN A 47 -27.68 -31.92 25.70
C GLN A 47 -27.29 -30.71 24.85
N LEU A 48 -26.03 -30.66 24.38
CA LEU A 48 -25.57 -29.58 23.51
C LEU A 48 -26.31 -29.55 22.17
N TYR A 49 -26.63 -30.72 21.62
CA TYR A 49 -27.44 -30.80 20.39
C TYR A 49 -28.82 -30.20 20.61
N ASN A 50 -29.54 -30.61 21.66
CA ASN A 50 -30.88 -30.14 21.96
C ASN A 50 -30.92 -28.65 22.35
N GLU A 51 -29.93 -28.16 23.10
CA GLU A 51 -29.76 -26.73 23.38
C GLU A 51 -29.55 -25.92 22.10
N SER A 52 -28.69 -26.42 21.20
CA SER A 52 -28.43 -25.75 19.92
C SER A 52 -29.68 -25.70 19.04
N LEU A 53 -30.46 -26.78 19.01
CA LEU A 53 -31.71 -26.85 18.27
C LEU A 53 -32.73 -25.84 18.83
N ARG A 54 -32.86 -25.77 20.16
CA ARG A 54 -33.71 -24.78 20.82
C ARG A 54 -33.29 -23.36 20.45
N TYR A 55 -32.00 -23.02 20.57
CA TYR A 55 -31.50 -21.70 20.20
C TYR A 55 -31.69 -21.38 18.71
N ALA A 56 -31.54 -22.37 17.83
CA ALA A 56 -31.79 -22.20 16.40
C ALA A 56 -33.28 -21.88 16.12
N THR A 57 -34.20 -22.59 16.78
CA THR A 57 -35.64 -22.34 16.65
C THR A 57 -36.07 -20.99 17.23
N GLU A 58 -35.40 -20.51 18.28
CA GLU A 58 -35.61 -19.19 18.88
C GLU A 58 -34.98 -18.04 18.07
N GLY A 59 -34.19 -18.36 17.03
CA GLY A 59 -33.47 -17.37 16.21
C GLY A 59 -32.14 -16.90 16.80
N HIS A 60 -31.70 -17.47 17.92
CA HIS A 60 -30.40 -17.20 18.54
C HIS A 60 -29.26 -17.96 17.83
N LEU A 61 -29.04 -17.65 16.55
CA LEU A 61 -28.11 -18.37 15.66
C LEU A 61 -26.67 -18.40 16.18
N ARG A 62 -26.22 -17.32 16.82
CA ARG A 62 -24.87 -17.25 17.39
C ARG A 62 -24.68 -18.26 18.52
N LEU A 63 -25.62 -18.33 19.46
CA LEU A 63 -25.57 -19.27 20.58
C LEU A 63 -25.71 -20.71 20.08
N ALA A 64 -26.62 -20.95 19.12
CA ALA A 64 -26.77 -22.26 18.50
C ALA A 64 -25.45 -22.76 17.89
N ARG A 65 -24.75 -21.90 17.14
CA ARG A 65 -23.44 -22.21 16.57
C ARG A 65 -22.38 -22.51 17.62
N GLU A 66 -22.29 -21.72 18.69
CA GLU A 66 -21.31 -21.94 19.76
C GLU A 66 -21.52 -23.29 20.46
N ARG A 67 -22.78 -23.67 20.71
CA ARG A 67 -23.13 -25.00 21.26
C ARG A 67 -22.79 -26.13 20.29
N LEU A 68 -23.03 -25.96 19.00
CA LEU A 68 -22.68 -26.94 17.96
C LEU A 68 -21.18 -27.10 17.78
N GLN A 69 -20.42 -26.00 17.82
CA GLN A 69 -18.96 -26.05 17.77
C GLN A 69 -18.39 -26.77 18.99
N MET A 70 -18.93 -26.52 20.18
CA MET A 70 -18.54 -27.25 21.39
C MET A 70 -18.82 -28.75 21.27
N LEU A 71 -19.98 -29.12 20.71
CA LEU A 71 -20.32 -30.51 20.43
C LEU A 71 -19.32 -31.14 19.45
N LEU A 72 -19.04 -30.48 18.31
CA LEU A 72 -18.13 -30.98 17.29
C LEU A 72 -16.68 -31.09 17.77
N CYS A 73 -16.26 -30.27 18.74
CA CYS A 73 -14.97 -30.44 19.41
C CYS A 73 -14.87 -31.76 20.20
N MET A 74 -15.98 -32.24 20.77
CA MET A 74 -16.05 -33.48 21.54
C MET A 74 -16.41 -34.70 20.70
N ALA A 75 -17.03 -34.48 19.54
CA ALA A 75 -17.44 -35.54 18.63
C ALA A 75 -17.29 -35.04 17.17
N PRO A 76 -16.04 -35.09 16.64
CA PRO A 76 -15.72 -34.54 15.33
C PRO A 76 -16.23 -35.41 14.19
N ASP A 77 -16.88 -36.54 14.44
CA ASP A 77 -17.44 -37.41 13.39
C ASP A 77 -18.98 -37.33 13.35
N ASP A 78 -19.59 -36.39 14.11
CA ASP A 78 -21.04 -36.22 14.16
C ASP A 78 -21.56 -35.52 12.88
N GLY A 79 -21.94 -36.32 11.89
CA GLY A 79 -22.50 -35.82 10.63
C GLY A 79 -23.87 -35.13 10.78
N GLU A 80 -24.68 -35.48 11.79
CA GLU A 80 -25.97 -34.84 12.05
C GLU A 80 -25.78 -33.44 12.68
N ALA A 81 -24.87 -33.31 13.64
CA ALA A 81 -24.54 -32.02 14.23
C ALA A 81 -23.94 -31.06 13.20
N ARG A 82 -23.13 -31.56 12.25
CA ARG A 82 -22.66 -30.76 11.11
C ARG A 82 -23.77 -30.30 10.19
N LEU A 83 -24.74 -31.18 9.89
CA LEU A 83 -25.91 -30.81 9.09
C LEU A 83 -26.71 -29.69 9.78
N LEU A 84 -26.92 -29.78 11.09
CA LEU A 84 -27.60 -28.73 11.86
C LEU A 84 -26.79 -27.42 11.84
N LEU A 85 -25.46 -27.49 11.97
CA LEU A 85 -24.58 -26.33 11.84
C LEU A 85 -24.69 -25.67 10.45
N ALA A 86 -24.74 -26.47 9.39
CA ALA A 86 -24.96 -25.97 8.03
C ALA A 86 -26.30 -25.23 7.92
N LYS A 87 -27.40 -25.79 8.45
CA LYS A 87 -28.70 -25.11 8.51
C LYS A 87 -28.64 -23.79 9.29
N VAL A 88 -27.91 -23.74 10.41
CA VAL A 88 -27.69 -22.50 11.18
C VAL A 88 -26.90 -21.47 10.37
N TYR A 89 -25.90 -21.88 9.58
CA TYR A 89 -25.18 -20.98 8.68
C TYR A 89 -26.04 -20.44 7.55
N VAL A 90 -26.91 -21.28 6.98
CA VAL A 90 -27.91 -20.85 6.00
C VAL A 90 -28.84 -19.80 6.60
N ALA A 91 -29.38 -20.04 7.79
CA ALA A 91 -30.22 -19.07 8.49
C ALA A 91 -29.49 -17.75 8.77
N GLY A 92 -28.17 -17.81 8.98
CA GLY A 92 -27.30 -16.65 9.17
C GLY A 92 -26.78 -16.00 7.88
N GLN A 93 -27.23 -16.44 6.70
CA GLN A 93 -26.75 -16.00 5.39
C GLN A 93 -25.22 -16.15 5.20
N ARG A 94 -24.60 -17.10 5.90
CA ARG A 94 -23.18 -17.43 5.78
C ARG A 94 -22.99 -18.57 4.79
N TRP A 95 -23.18 -18.28 3.51
CA TRP A 95 -23.27 -19.29 2.44
C TRP A 95 -22.00 -20.13 2.27
N GLN A 96 -20.81 -19.52 2.42
CA GLN A 96 -19.53 -20.24 2.31
C GLN A 96 -19.33 -21.24 3.45
N ASP A 97 -19.55 -20.79 4.70
CA ASP A 97 -19.45 -21.68 5.87
C ASP A 97 -20.52 -22.78 5.83
N ALA A 98 -21.72 -22.47 5.30
CA ALA A 98 -22.77 -23.46 5.11
C ALA A 98 -22.33 -24.56 4.14
N LEU A 99 -21.77 -24.20 2.98
CA LEU A 99 -21.31 -25.18 1.99
C LEU A 99 -20.20 -26.08 2.56
N ALA A 100 -19.22 -25.49 3.25
CA ALA A 100 -18.16 -26.26 3.91
C ALA A 100 -18.72 -27.24 4.95
N ALA A 101 -19.68 -26.79 5.77
CA ALA A 101 -20.33 -27.65 6.75
C ALA A 101 -21.15 -28.78 6.11
N LEU A 102 -21.74 -28.57 4.92
CA LEU A 102 -22.43 -29.61 4.16
C LEU A 102 -21.44 -30.65 3.60
N ASP A 103 -20.31 -30.23 3.03
CA ASP A 103 -19.28 -31.13 2.53
C ASP A 103 -18.68 -31.98 3.67
N GLU A 104 -18.44 -31.38 4.83
CA GLU A 104 -17.98 -32.11 6.01
C GLU A 104 -19.05 -33.08 6.56
N ALA A 105 -20.33 -32.70 6.51
CA ALA A 105 -21.43 -33.58 6.91
C ALA A 105 -21.52 -34.82 6.00
N GLU A 106 -21.38 -34.61 4.69
CA GLU A 106 -21.31 -35.67 3.68
C GLU A 106 -20.09 -36.59 3.90
N ALA A 107 -18.92 -36.02 4.22
CA ALA A 107 -17.70 -36.77 4.54
C ALA A 107 -17.87 -37.66 5.79
N CYS A 108 -18.65 -37.23 6.79
CA CYS A 108 -19.01 -38.02 7.96
C CYS A 108 -20.15 -39.02 7.71
N GLY A 109 -20.64 -39.13 6.46
CA GLY A 109 -21.65 -40.11 6.04
C GLY A 109 -23.10 -39.72 6.36
N SER A 110 -23.37 -38.47 6.75
CA SER A 110 -24.76 -38.02 6.90
C SER A 110 -25.39 -37.71 5.55
N ARG A 111 -26.69 -37.95 5.43
CA ARG A 111 -27.44 -37.70 4.19
C ARG A 111 -27.78 -36.22 4.09
N VAL A 112 -27.03 -35.49 3.27
CA VAL A 112 -27.30 -34.09 2.95
C VAL A 112 -28.46 -34.01 1.93
N PRO A 113 -29.53 -33.23 2.21
CA PRO A 113 -30.58 -32.97 1.23
C PRO A 113 -30.04 -32.20 0.02
N VAL A 114 -30.29 -32.73 -1.19
CA VAL A 114 -29.82 -32.12 -2.46
C VAL A 114 -30.38 -30.70 -2.62
N ASP A 115 -31.67 -30.51 -2.33
CA ASP A 115 -32.35 -29.21 -2.40
C ASP A 115 -31.68 -28.14 -1.53
N LEU A 116 -31.12 -28.54 -0.37
CA LEU A 116 -30.43 -27.62 0.54
C LEU A 116 -29.10 -27.18 -0.07
N ARG A 117 -28.34 -28.13 -0.64
CA ARG A 117 -27.05 -27.85 -1.28
C ARG A 117 -27.21 -26.94 -2.50
N GLU A 118 -28.14 -27.26 -3.39
CA GLU A 118 -28.41 -26.45 -4.59
C GLU A 118 -28.80 -25.02 -4.22
N MET A 119 -29.62 -24.85 -3.18
CA MET A 119 -30.00 -23.53 -2.69
C MET A 119 -28.78 -22.73 -2.19
N VAL A 120 -27.90 -23.35 -1.40
CA VAL A 120 -26.68 -22.69 -0.89
C VAL A 120 -25.75 -22.29 -2.03
N GLU A 121 -25.51 -23.19 -2.98
CA GLU A 121 -24.65 -22.93 -4.13
C GLU A 121 -25.21 -21.79 -4.99
N LEU A 122 -26.53 -21.77 -5.24
CA LEU A 122 -27.19 -20.71 -5.99
C LEU A 122 -27.09 -19.35 -5.27
N GLN A 123 -27.31 -19.31 -3.96
CA GLN A 123 -27.17 -18.06 -3.19
C GLN A 123 -25.73 -17.57 -3.16
N LEU A 124 -24.77 -18.47 -3.01
CA LEU A 124 -23.35 -18.13 -3.04
C LEU A 124 -22.95 -17.54 -4.40
N GLN A 125 -23.38 -18.17 -5.50
CA GLN A 125 -23.15 -17.66 -6.85
C GLN A 125 -23.78 -16.28 -7.05
N ALA A 126 -25.00 -16.06 -6.56
CA ALA A 126 -25.66 -14.76 -6.63
C ALA A 126 -24.91 -13.67 -5.85
N THR A 127 -24.39 -13.98 -4.66
CA THR A 127 -23.58 -13.03 -3.89
C THR A 127 -22.28 -12.66 -4.60
N HIS A 128 -21.58 -13.65 -5.16
CA HIS A 128 -20.34 -13.40 -5.91
C HIS A 128 -20.58 -12.61 -7.19
N ALA A 129 -21.67 -12.89 -7.92
CA ALA A 129 -22.04 -12.11 -9.09
C ALA A 129 -22.27 -10.63 -8.75
N GLY A 130 -22.98 -10.34 -7.64
CA GLY A 130 -23.18 -8.97 -7.18
C GLY A 130 -21.88 -8.25 -6.82
N ASP A 131 -21.01 -8.91 -6.05
CA ASP A 131 -19.69 -8.36 -5.68
C ASP A 131 -18.82 -8.08 -6.92
N ASP A 132 -18.87 -8.95 -7.92
CA ASP A 132 -18.09 -8.82 -9.15
C ASP A 132 -18.63 -7.69 -10.04
N GLU A 133 -19.95 -7.49 -10.10
CA GLU A 133 -20.57 -6.34 -10.76
C GLU A 133 -20.15 -5.01 -10.10
N GLU A 134 -20.17 -4.95 -8.77
CA GLU A 134 -19.73 -3.77 -8.02
C GLU A 134 -18.25 -3.46 -8.30
N ARG A 135 -17.38 -4.47 -8.20
CA ARG A 135 -15.95 -4.34 -8.51
C ARG A 135 -15.70 -3.91 -9.96
N ALA A 136 -16.43 -4.50 -10.91
CA ALA A 136 -16.32 -4.13 -12.33
C ALA A 136 -16.72 -2.67 -12.55
N SER A 137 -17.75 -2.19 -11.86
CA SER A 137 -18.19 -0.80 -11.94
C SER A 137 -17.14 0.19 -11.40
N LEU A 138 -16.46 -0.16 -10.30
CA LEU A 138 -15.38 0.65 -9.72
C LEU A 138 -14.17 0.70 -10.64
N LEU A 139 -13.73 -0.46 -11.14
CA LEU A 139 -12.62 -0.54 -12.09
C LEU A 139 -12.91 0.23 -13.39
N ALA A 140 -14.16 0.25 -13.84
CA ALA A 140 -14.56 1.05 -15.00
C ALA A 140 -14.44 2.56 -14.74
N ARG A 141 -14.83 3.03 -13.54
CA ARG A 141 -14.68 4.43 -13.12
C ARG A 141 -13.20 4.83 -13.04
N GLU A 142 -12.39 4.04 -12.33
CA GLU A 142 -10.95 4.28 -12.21
C GLU A 142 -10.25 4.31 -13.59
N ARG A 143 -10.61 3.38 -14.48
CA ARG A 143 -10.10 3.39 -15.86
C ARG A 143 -10.53 4.63 -16.64
N GLY A 144 -11.73 5.15 -16.40
CA GLY A 144 -12.22 6.40 -16.96
C GLY A 144 -11.41 7.61 -16.50
N GLU A 145 -11.15 7.70 -15.19
CA GLU A 145 -10.32 8.76 -14.59
C GLU A 145 -8.89 8.73 -15.11
N ILE A 146 -8.27 7.55 -15.16
CA ILE A 146 -6.92 7.40 -15.72
C ILE A 146 -6.87 7.84 -17.19
N LYS A 147 -7.90 7.54 -17.98
CA LYS A 147 -8.01 8.01 -19.37
C LYS A 147 -8.15 9.53 -19.44
N ALA A 148 -8.95 10.14 -18.57
CA ALA A 148 -9.12 11.59 -18.48
C ALA A 148 -7.81 12.28 -18.11
N LEU A 149 -7.13 11.83 -17.04
CA LEU A 149 -5.83 12.36 -16.61
C LEU A 149 -4.76 12.22 -17.71
N ARG A 150 -4.75 11.11 -18.45
CA ARG A 150 -3.84 10.93 -19.60
C ARG A 150 -4.17 11.87 -20.76
N ALA A 151 -5.43 12.23 -20.96
CA ALA A 151 -5.82 13.22 -21.97
C ALA A 151 -5.37 14.62 -21.53
N GLU A 152 -5.58 15.00 -20.28
CA GLU A 152 -5.11 16.26 -19.71
C GLU A 152 -3.59 16.38 -19.75
N ALA A 153 -2.85 15.34 -19.35
CA ALA A 153 -1.40 15.34 -19.44
C ALA A 153 -0.88 15.46 -20.89
N ARG A 154 -1.63 14.96 -21.89
CA ARG A 154 -1.29 15.17 -23.30
C ARG A 154 -1.57 16.61 -23.72
N ARG A 155 -2.72 17.16 -23.31
CA ARG A 155 -3.10 18.55 -23.56
C ARG A 155 -2.08 19.54 -22.97
N LEU A 156 -1.72 19.38 -21.69
CA LEU A 156 -0.73 20.22 -21.03
C LEU A 156 0.64 20.16 -21.70
N ARG A 157 1.06 19.00 -22.21
CA ARG A 157 2.30 18.89 -23.00
C ARG A 157 2.22 19.66 -24.31
N SER A 158 1.09 19.63 -25.01
CA SER A 158 0.91 20.42 -26.24
C SER A 158 0.85 21.92 -25.97
N GLU A 159 0.20 22.35 -24.88
CA GLU A 159 0.13 23.75 -24.47
C GLU A 159 1.52 24.27 -24.07
N ASN A 160 2.29 23.49 -23.29
CA ASN A 160 3.68 23.82 -22.96
C ASN A 160 4.56 23.94 -24.20
N ALA A 161 4.40 23.05 -25.19
CA ALA A 161 5.14 23.12 -26.45
C ALA A 161 4.76 24.38 -27.27
N ALA A 162 3.47 24.75 -27.31
CA ALA A 162 3.01 25.96 -27.97
C ALA A 162 3.53 27.23 -27.29
N LEU A 163 3.53 27.27 -25.95
CA LEU A 163 4.10 28.37 -25.18
C LEU A 163 5.61 28.49 -25.43
N ALA A 164 6.35 27.39 -25.41
CA ALA A 164 7.78 27.40 -25.73
C ALA A 164 8.07 27.95 -27.15
N ALA A 165 7.24 27.57 -28.14
CA ALA A 165 7.36 28.11 -29.49
C ALA A 165 7.07 29.62 -29.54
N SER A 166 6.07 30.10 -28.78
CA SER A 166 5.77 31.53 -28.70
C SER A 166 6.88 32.35 -28.02
N LEU A 167 7.51 31.81 -26.97
CA LEU A 167 8.66 32.45 -26.30
C LEU A 167 9.83 32.60 -27.27
N PHE A 168 10.16 31.54 -28.01
CA PHE A 168 11.22 31.59 -29.02
C PHE A 168 10.93 32.61 -30.12
N GLN A 169 9.67 32.75 -30.53
CA GLN A 169 9.26 33.77 -31.49
C GLN A 169 9.39 35.18 -30.90
N GLN A 170 8.98 35.40 -29.66
CA GLN A 170 9.15 36.69 -28.98
C GLN A 170 10.62 37.06 -28.77
N GLU A 171 11.49 36.10 -28.40
CA GLU A 171 12.93 36.34 -28.30
C GLU A 171 13.54 36.79 -29.63
N LYS A 172 13.10 36.23 -30.76
CA LYS A 172 13.53 36.67 -32.09
C LYS A 172 13.10 38.11 -32.36
N GLU A 173 11.86 38.46 -32.06
CA GLU A 173 11.38 39.84 -32.23
C GLU A 173 12.15 40.81 -31.32
N VAL A 174 12.36 40.48 -30.05
CA VAL A 174 13.17 41.29 -29.13
C VAL A 174 14.60 41.47 -29.65
N ARG A 175 15.24 40.42 -30.19
CA ARG A 175 16.58 40.53 -30.81
C ARG A 175 16.60 41.43 -32.03
N LYS A 176 15.57 41.36 -32.90
CA LYS A 176 15.43 42.27 -34.05
C LYS A 176 15.34 43.73 -33.59
N TRP A 177 14.49 44.01 -32.60
CA TRP A 177 14.35 45.36 -32.04
C TRP A 177 15.62 45.82 -31.31
N ALA A 178 16.32 44.92 -30.61
CA ALA A 178 17.59 45.23 -29.95
C ALA A 178 18.70 45.61 -30.94
N TRP A 179 18.77 44.93 -32.10
CA TRP A 179 19.69 45.33 -33.17
C TRP A 179 19.28 46.64 -33.83
N ALA A 180 17.98 46.90 -33.98
CA ALA A 180 17.49 48.18 -34.50
C ALA A 180 17.87 49.34 -33.57
N THR A 181 17.67 49.20 -32.24
CA THR A 181 18.04 50.26 -31.28
C THR A 181 19.55 50.46 -31.16
N ALA A 182 20.35 49.38 -31.20
CA ALA A 182 21.81 49.48 -31.25
C ALA A 182 22.32 50.16 -32.55
N GLY A 183 21.67 49.87 -33.68
CA GLY A 183 21.93 50.57 -34.95
C GLY A 183 21.65 52.06 -34.84
N VAL A 184 20.50 52.45 -34.27
CA VAL A 184 20.17 53.86 -34.05
C VAL A 184 21.16 54.52 -33.07
N SER A 185 21.55 53.87 -31.98
CA SER A 185 22.49 54.43 -31.00
C SER A 185 23.90 54.60 -31.56
N THR A 186 24.37 53.67 -32.39
CA THR A 186 25.68 53.79 -33.04
C THR A 186 25.69 54.91 -34.08
N LEU A 187 24.58 55.08 -34.81
CA LEU A 187 24.43 56.16 -35.79
C LEU A 187 24.36 57.54 -35.12
N THR A 188 23.69 57.67 -33.96
CA THR A 188 23.70 58.91 -33.18
C THR A 188 25.08 59.21 -32.58
N ILE A 189 25.79 58.21 -32.04
CA ILE A 189 27.17 58.38 -31.54
C ILE A 189 28.10 58.82 -32.68
N LEU A 190 28.03 58.17 -33.85
CA LEU A 190 28.83 58.54 -35.01
C LEU A 190 28.52 59.97 -35.47
N PHE A 191 27.24 60.35 -35.53
CA PHE A 191 26.80 61.71 -35.87
C PHE A 191 27.38 62.76 -34.92
N ILE A 192 27.32 62.51 -33.60
CA ILE A 192 27.91 63.38 -32.57
C ILE A 192 29.43 63.48 -32.74
N LEU A 193 30.12 62.37 -33.01
CA LEU A 193 31.57 62.33 -33.25
C LEU A 193 31.97 63.09 -34.53
N THR A 194 31.25 62.90 -35.64
CA THR A 194 31.48 63.67 -36.88
C THR A 194 31.18 65.15 -36.69
N SER A 195 30.16 65.50 -35.90
CA SER A 195 29.84 66.89 -35.55
C SER A 195 30.93 67.54 -34.68
N LEU A 196 31.67 66.75 -33.89
CA LEU A 196 32.81 67.23 -33.08
C LEU A 196 34.09 67.42 -33.90
N VAL A 197 34.31 66.61 -34.95
CA VAL A 197 35.55 66.63 -35.75
C VAL A 197 35.48 67.63 -36.91
N MET A 198 34.31 67.89 -37.50
CA MET A 198 34.19 68.66 -38.75
C MET A 198 33.97 70.18 -38.58
N GLY A 199 33.92 70.73 -37.36
CA GLY A 199 34.03 72.18 -37.20
C GLY A 199 33.23 72.81 -36.07
N ARG A 200 33.89 73.78 -35.43
CA ARG A 200 33.37 74.72 -34.44
C ARG A 200 32.25 75.58 -35.05
N SER A 201 31.31 75.96 -34.18
CA SER A 201 30.20 76.94 -34.29
C SER A 201 28.95 76.56 -35.10
N SER A 202 27.93 76.06 -34.40
CA SER A 202 26.67 76.78 -34.24
C SER A 202 25.88 76.21 -33.06
N SER A 203 25.18 77.11 -32.37
CA SER A 203 24.43 76.97 -31.13
C SER A 203 23.63 75.67 -30.98
N VAL A 204 23.77 75.09 -29.78
CA VAL A 204 22.84 74.18 -29.12
C VAL A 204 21.38 74.53 -29.45
N PRO A 205 20.59 73.64 -30.06
CA PRO A 205 19.17 73.64 -29.81
C PRO A 205 18.96 72.86 -28.51
N THR A 206 18.56 73.58 -27.47
CA THR A 206 17.96 73.01 -26.27
C THR A 206 16.73 72.24 -26.74
N VAL A 207 16.82 70.91 -26.81
CA VAL A 207 15.62 70.07 -26.86
C VAL A 207 15.11 70.02 -25.43
N THR A 208 14.28 71.01 -25.12
CA THR A 208 13.26 70.91 -24.07
C THR A 208 12.53 69.60 -24.32
N VAL A 209 12.71 68.62 -23.43
CA VAL A 209 11.74 67.54 -23.29
C VAL A 209 10.49 68.19 -22.74
N GLU A 210 9.63 68.63 -23.64
CA GLU A 210 8.26 69.01 -23.36
C GLU A 210 7.51 67.73 -23.00
N THR A 211 7.60 67.32 -21.74
CA THR A 211 6.59 66.45 -21.14
C THR A 211 5.34 67.29 -20.92
N ALA A 212 4.48 67.34 -21.94
CA ALA A 212 3.10 67.78 -21.80
C ALA A 212 2.14 66.57 -21.88
N PRO A 213 1.00 66.63 -21.18
CA PRO A 213 0.40 65.47 -20.52
C PRO A 213 -0.88 65.00 -21.20
N VAL A 214 -1.10 63.68 -21.24
CA VAL A 214 -2.43 63.06 -21.48
C VAL A 214 -2.45 61.76 -20.68
N ALA A 215 -2.96 61.76 -19.44
CA ALA A 215 -4.37 61.62 -19.06
C ALA A 215 -4.96 60.23 -19.37
N ALA A 216 -5.01 59.38 -18.33
CA ALA A 216 -6.06 58.38 -18.09
C ALA A 216 -5.91 57.92 -16.61
N ALA A 217 -6.62 58.53 -15.68
CA ALA A 217 -7.91 58.03 -15.19
C ALA A 217 -7.78 56.66 -14.47
N ALA A 218 -7.72 56.71 -13.13
CA ALA A 218 -8.26 55.66 -12.26
C ALA A 218 -9.82 55.70 -12.30
N PRO A 219 -10.59 54.77 -11.71
CA PRO A 219 -10.22 53.61 -10.87
C PRO A 219 -10.99 52.29 -11.20
N ALA A 220 -10.62 51.16 -10.57
CA ALA A 220 -11.54 50.30 -9.82
C ALA A 220 -11.00 48.87 -9.54
N ALA A 221 -10.92 48.57 -8.24
CA ALA A 221 -11.31 47.31 -7.61
C ALA A 221 -10.49 46.02 -7.84
N ALA A 222 -9.64 45.79 -6.82
CA ALA A 222 -9.83 44.73 -5.80
C ALA A 222 -9.21 43.33 -6.01
N ARG A 223 -8.43 42.97 -4.97
CA ARG A 223 -8.10 41.63 -4.43
C ARG A 223 -7.09 40.82 -5.25
N GLY A 224 -6.00 40.31 -4.69
CA GLY A 224 -5.53 40.31 -3.31
C GLY A 224 -4.28 39.41 -3.21
N GLN A 225 -3.47 39.72 -2.19
CA GLN A 225 -2.56 38.84 -1.44
C GLN A 225 -1.38 38.18 -2.15
N GLY A 226 -0.20 38.33 -1.52
CA GLY A 226 0.98 37.52 -1.78
C GLY A 226 2.29 38.30 -1.68
N THR A 227 2.59 38.87 -0.52
CA THR A 227 3.91 39.40 -0.18
C THR A 227 4.96 38.30 -0.29
N ALA A 228 5.76 38.36 -1.36
CA ALA A 228 7.07 37.73 -1.44
C ALA A 228 8.11 38.73 -0.95
N GLU A 229 8.62 38.52 0.27
CA GLU A 229 9.82 39.19 0.77
C GLU A 229 10.93 38.14 0.87
N ALA A 230 11.91 38.25 -0.01
CA ALA A 230 13.23 37.62 0.13
C ALA A 230 14.20 38.65 0.77
N PRO A 231 15.43 38.27 1.11
CA PRO A 231 15.82 37.36 2.16
C PRO A 231 16.68 38.12 3.21
N ARG A 232 16.49 37.85 4.50
CA ARG A 232 17.44 38.30 5.53
C ARG A 232 18.39 37.17 5.87
N THR A 233 19.67 37.45 5.68
CA THR A 233 20.84 36.66 6.07
C THR A 233 20.72 36.20 7.54
N PRO A 234 21.02 34.93 7.86
CA PRO A 234 20.80 34.39 9.20
C PRO A 234 21.96 34.76 10.13
N ALA A 235 21.68 35.60 11.11
CA ALA A 235 22.47 35.72 12.34
C ALA A 235 21.71 35.03 13.48
N ALA A 236 21.30 33.78 13.26
CA ALA A 236 20.73 32.91 14.28
C ALA A 236 21.85 32.09 14.94
N THR A 237 22.30 32.61 16.07
CA THR A 237 22.62 31.90 17.31
C THR A 237 23.37 30.56 17.21
N ALA A 238 24.68 30.62 17.51
CA ALA A 238 25.51 29.44 17.84
C ALA A 238 24.96 28.61 19.03
N GLN A 239 24.01 29.12 19.80
CA GLN A 239 23.32 28.39 20.88
C GLN A 239 22.15 27.51 20.40
N GLU A 240 21.48 27.81 19.29
CA GLU A 240 20.42 26.94 18.73
C GLU A 240 21.00 25.74 17.99
N ILE A 241 22.17 25.91 17.37
CA ILE A 241 22.93 24.82 16.74
C ILE A 241 23.45 23.84 17.81
N ALA A 242 23.83 24.34 19.00
CA ALA A 242 24.29 23.49 20.10
C ALA A 242 23.16 22.69 20.78
N ALA A 243 21.95 23.26 20.88
CA ALA A 243 20.78 22.56 21.40
C ALA A 243 20.25 21.51 20.39
N GLY A 244 20.13 21.87 19.12
CA GLY A 244 19.74 20.94 18.05
C GLY A 244 20.75 19.80 17.84
N ALA A 245 22.05 20.06 18.01
CA ALA A 245 23.09 19.03 17.92
C ALA A 245 23.05 18.02 19.08
N ALA A 246 22.67 18.45 20.28
CA ALA A 246 22.50 17.55 21.43
C ALA A 246 21.27 16.64 21.26
N ASP A 247 20.18 17.19 20.70
CA ASP A 247 18.98 16.43 20.37
C ASP A 247 19.24 15.46 19.20
N ASP A 248 19.97 15.89 18.17
CA ASP A 248 20.38 15.06 17.03
C ASP A 248 21.29 13.90 17.47
N ALA A 249 22.21 14.12 18.42
CA ALA A 249 23.06 13.05 18.96
C ALA A 249 22.25 12.03 19.78
N SER A 250 21.29 12.48 20.57
CA SER A 250 20.38 11.62 21.33
C SER A 250 19.46 10.81 20.40
N LEU A 251 18.94 11.43 19.34
CA LEU A 251 18.14 10.77 18.31
C LEU A 251 18.97 9.77 17.51
N ALA A 252 20.22 10.10 17.17
CA ALA A 252 21.15 9.19 16.49
C ALA A 252 21.42 7.94 17.35
N ALA A 253 21.65 8.11 18.65
CA ALA A 253 21.87 6.99 19.57
C ALA A 253 20.62 6.10 19.70
N ARG A 254 19.42 6.70 19.73
CA ARG A 254 18.15 5.95 19.74
C ARG A 254 17.91 5.21 18.43
N ALA A 255 18.22 5.82 17.29
CA ALA A 255 18.12 5.19 15.99
C ALA A 255 19.12 4.01 15.85
N ALA A 256 20.36 4.20 16.27
CA ALA A 256 21.37 3.14 16.28
C ALA A 256 20.96 1.99 17.22
N GLY A 257 20.40 2.29 18.40
CA GLY A 257 19.87 1.28 19.32
C GLY A 257 18.68 0.51 18.75
N ALA A 258 17.76 1.19 18.07
CA ALA A 258 16.61 0.55 17.41
C ALA A 258 17.05 -0.40 16.29
N LEU A 259 18.03 0.00 15.47
CA LEU A 259 18.61 -0.84 14.42
C LEU A 259 19.35 -2.06 14.99
N ALA A 260 20.03 -1.92 16.13
CA ALA A 260 20.71 -3.04 16.78
C ALA A 260 19.75 -4.03 17.45
N SER A 261 18.55 -3.58 17.82
CA SER A 261 17.55 -4.43 18.50
C SER A 261 16.65 -5.24 17.57
N SER A 262 16.72 -5.03 16.25
CA SER A 262 15.92 -5.76 15.28
C SER A 262 16.64 -7.00 14.76
N ASP A 263 16.07 -8.18 15.01
CA ASP A 263 16.58 -9.48 14.60
C ASP A 263 16.86 -9.56 13.08
N ASP A 264 16.01 -8.94 12.25
CA ASP A 264 16.14 -8.96 10.78
C ASP A 264 17.33 -8.11 10.24
N LEU A 265 17.91 -7.23 11.08
CA LEU A 265 19.07 -6.38 10.75
C LEU A 265 20.39 -6.87 11.40
N GLU A 266 20.41 -8.04 12.02
CA GLU A 266 21.63 -8.62 12.57
C GLU A 266 22.71 -8.79 11.48
N GLY A 267 23.94 -8.41 11.81
CA GLY A 267 25.09 -8.46 10.88
C GLY A 267 25.10 -7.38 9.79
N THR A 268 24.30 -6.31 9.94
CA THR A 268 24.40 -5.10 9.12
C THR A 268 25.43 -4.12 9.69
N HIS A 269 26.12 -3.40 8.81
CA HIS A 269 27.02 -2.31 9.19
C HIS A 269 26.37 -1.00 8.74
N LEU A 270 25.43 -0.51 9.54
CA LEU A 270 24.68 0.72 9.28
C LEU A 270 25.07 1.79 10.31
N GLU A 271 25.44 2.96 9.80
CA GLU A 271 25.68 4.17 10.58
C GLU A 271 24.53 5.17 10.30
N VAL A 272 24.06 5.82 11.36
CA VAL A 272 23.00 6.84 11.27
C VAL A 272 23.60 8.22 11.48
N ILE A 273 23.50 9.07 10.48
CA ILE A 273 23.92 10.48 10.58
C ILE A 273 22.66 11.35 10.62
N MET A 274 22.48 12.08 11.72
CA MET A 274 21.34 12.98 11.94
C MET A 274 21.70 14.41 11.53
N ASN A 275 20.78 15.08 10.84
CA ASN A 275 20.88 16.51 10.53
C ASN A 275 19.50 17.17 10.67
N GLY A 276 19.22 17.82 11.80
CA GLY A 276 18.00 18.62 12.00
C GLY A 276 16.71 17.85 11.75
N GLY A 277 16.59 16.65 12.35
CA GLY A 277 15.43 15.77 12.18
C GLY A 277 15.40 14.92 10.90
N ARG A 278 16.42 15.01 10.04
CA ARG A 278 16.62 14.12 8.89
C ARG A 278 17.66 13.05 9.24
N ALA A 279 17.28 11.79 9.14
CA ALA A 279 18.19 10.66 9.30
C ALA A 279 18.78 10.25 7.95
N SER A 280 20.10 10.15 7.85
CA SER A 280 20.78 9.59 6.69
C SER A 280 21.46 8.29 7.09
N LEU A 281 21.04 7.20 6.44
CA LEU A 281 21.60 5.87 6.65
C LEU A 281 22.77 5.68 5.68
N VAL A 282 23.93 5.33 6.22
CA VAL A 282 25.14 5.06 5.45
C VAL A 282 25.66 3.69 5.84
N GLY A 283 26.05 2.88 4.86
CA GLY A 283 26.67 1.58 5.14
C GLY A 283 26.23 0.47 4.20
N GLN A 284 26.31 -0.76 4.70
CA GLN A 284 26.12 -1.97 3.91
C GLN A 284 25.04 -2.87 4.51
N VAL A 285 24.12 -3.32 3.65
CA VAL A 285 23.10 -4.31 3.99
C VAL A 285 23.17 -5.48 3.04
N GLN A 286 22.73 -6.67 3.48
CA GLN A 286 22.82 -7.86 2.65
C GLN A 286 21.71 -7.92 1.59
N SER A 287 20.54 -7.33 1.87
CA SER A 287 19.38 -7.40 0.97
C SER A 287 18.57 -6.09 0.93
N ALA A 288 17.82 -5.89 -0.15
CA ALA A 288 16.89 -4.76 -0.26
C ALA A 288 15.80 -4.76 0.82
N ARG A 289 15.37 -5.95 1.27
CA ARG A 289 14.44 -6.09 2.41
C ARG A 289 15.03 -5.48 3.69
N GLN A 290 16.28 -5.78 4.01
CA GLN A 290 16.97 -5.19 5.16
C GLN A 290 17.08 -3.66 5.05
N ARG A 291 17.36 -3.13 3.86
CA ARG A 291 17.34 -1.68 3.63
C ARG A 291 15.97 -1.07 3.97
N ALA A 292 14.90 -1.66 3.45
CA ALA A 292 13.53 -1.17 3.67
C ALA A 292 13.12 -1.27 5.14
N GLU A 293 13.57 -2.30 5.84
CA GLU A 293 13.31 -2.47 7.26
C GLU A 293 14.08 -1.46 8.11
N ALA A 294 15.36 -1.22 7.81
CA ALA A 294 16.14 -0.17 8.46
C ALA A 294 15.52 1.22 8.24
N GLU A 295 15.00 1.49 7.05
CA GLU A 295 14.28 2.73 6.77
C GLU A 295 13.01 2.84 7.62
N ARG A 296 12.25 1.74 7.73
CA ARG A 296 10.99 1.69 8.49
C ARG A 296 11.19 1.82 9.99
N THR A 297 12.21 1.17 10.56
CA THR A 297 12.51 1.26 11.99
C THR A 297 12.90 2.69 12.36
N VAL A 298 13.73 3.34 11.54
CA VAL A 298 14.16 4.72 11.76
C VAL A 298 13.02 5.71 11.51
N ALA A 299 12.24 5.55 10.45
CA ALA A 299 11.08 6.42 10.17
C ALA A 299 9.98 6.31 11.24
N GLY A 300 9.91 5.19 11.96
CA GLY A 300 8.97 4.99 13.06
C GLY A 300 9.34 5.71 14.37
N LEU A 301 10.55 6.26 14.48
CA LEU A 301 10.98 6.94 15.71
C LEU A 301 10.43 8.37 15.78
N PRO A 302 9.92 8.79 16.96
CA PRO A 302 9.41 10.14 17.13
C PRO A 302 10.53 11.17 17.00
N GLY A 303 10.31 12.19 16.16
CA GLY A 303 11.28 13.27 15.89
C GLY A 303 12.03 13.15 14.56
N ILE A 304 11.80 12.08 13.79
CA ILE A 304 12.39 11.91 12.46
C ILE A 304 11.36 12.30 11.38
N ALA A 305 11.67 13.34 10.63
CA ALA A 305 10.79 13.86 9.57
C ALA A 305 11.03 13.17 8.22
N GLU A 306 12.28 12.77 7.96
CA GLU A 306 12.67 12.16 6.69
C GLU A 306 13.88 11.24 6.87
N VAL A 307 13.90 10.13 6.13
CA VAL A 307 15.00 9.16 6.11
C VAL A 307 15.56 9.04 4.70
N SER A 308 16.87 9.28 4.52
CA SER A 308 17.57 9.07 3.25
C SER A 308 18.37 7.78 3.30
N THR A 309 18.15 6.91 2.31
CA THR A 309 18.84 5.62 2.15
C THR A 309 19.77 5.59 0.92
N ASP A 310 20.06 6.74 0.32
CA ASP A 310 20.81 6.85 -0.93
C ASP A 310 22.25 6.34 -0.83
N ARG A 311 22.82 6.35 0.38
CA ARG A 311 24.20 5.93 0.68
C ARG A 311 24.27 4.52 1.32
N VAL A 312 23.19 3.73 1.20
CA VAL A 312 23.16 2.34 1.66
C VAL A 312 23.39 1.40 0.48
N GLU A 313 24.53 0.71 0.50
CA GLU A 313 24.90 -0.28 -0.50
C GLU A 313 24.29 -1.65 -0.18
N ILE A 314 23.69 -2.29 -1.19
CA ILE A 314 23.10 -3.63 -1.06
C ILE A 314 24.12 -4.65 -1.58
N LEU A 315 24.73 -5.42 -0.67
CA LEU A 315 25.79 -6.40 -1.00
C LEU A 315 25.31 -7.49 -1.97
N ALA A 316 24.04 -7.89 -1.91
CA ALA A 316 23.49 -8.83 -2.89
C ALA A 316 23.48 -8.29 -4.33
N ARG A 317 23.43 -6.96 -4.52
CA ARG A 317 23.53 -6.34 -5.85
C ARG A 317 24.98 -6.26 -6.33
N THR A 318 25.95 -5.97 -5.45
CA THR A 318 27.35 -5.78 -5.86
C THR A 318 28.19 -7.05 -5.85
N ARG A 319 28.01 -7.93 -4.86
CA ARG A 319 28.82 -9.16 -4.67
C ARG A 319 28.05 -10.44 -4.96
N GLY A 320 26.72 -10.38 -4.99
CA GLY A 320 25.86 -11.56 -5.02
C GLY A 320 25.84 -12.30 -3.69
N THR A 321 24.95 -13.30 -3.57
CA THR A 321 24.82 -14.11 -2.35
C THR A 321 24.18 -15.47 -2.67
N VAL A 322 24.09 -16.36 -1.69
CA VAL A 322 23.38 -17.65 -1.80
C VAL A 322 22.17 -17.61 -0.87
N HIS A 323 21.01 -18.05 -1.37
CA HIS A 323 19.77 -18.10 -0.61
C HIS A 323 19.19 -19.51 -0.61
N THR A 324 18.75 -19.97 0.55
CA THR A 324 18.04 -21.24 0.70
C THR A 324 16.52 -20.99 0.67
N VAL A 325 15.84 -21.64 -0.26
CA VAL A 325 14.41 -21.40 -0.53
C VAL A 325 13.54 -21.87 0.63
N GLY A 326 12.70 -20.96 1.15
CA GLY A 326 11.71 -21.23 2.19
C GLY A 326 10.36 -21.70 1.66
N ARG A 327 9.45 -22.07 2.57
CA ARG A 327 8.09 -22.53 2.22
C ARG A 327 7.30 -21.43 1.49
N GLY A 328 6.86 -21.74 0.26
CA GLY A 328 6.03 -20.84 -0.54
C GLY A 328 6.78 -19.66 -1.17
N GLU A 329 8.12 -19.63 -1.09
CA GLU A 329 8.90 -18.63 -1.80
C GLU A 329 8.91 -18.91 -3.31
N THR A 330 8.82 -17.84 -4.10
CA THR A 330 8.92 -17.89 -5.56
C THR A 330 10.14 -17.11 -6.01
N LEU A 331 10.64 -17.35 -7.23
CA LEU A 331 11.75 -16.58 -7.80
C LEU A 331 11.47 -15.06 -7.77
N SER A 332 10.22 -14.67 -8.00
CA SER A 332 9.79 -13.27 -7.93
C SER A 332 9.87 -12.72 -6.51
N HIS A 333 9.45 -13.48 -5.50
CA HIS A 333 9.59 -13.08 -4.09
C HIS A 333 11.06 -12.95 -3.69
N ILE A 334 11.91 -13.87 -4.13
CA ILE A 334 13.35 -13.85 -3.82
C ILE A 334 14.02 -12.66 -4.51
N ALA A 335 13.69 -12.39 -5.78
CA ALA A 335 14.17 -11.19 -6.47
C ALA A 335 13.74 -9.89 -5.79
N MET A 336 12.49 -9.83 -5.33
CA MET A 336 12.00 -8.70 -4.54
C MET A 336 12.77 -8.57 -3.22
N ARG A 337 13.03 -9.66 -2.51
CA ARG A 337 13.75 -9.65 -1.23
C ARG A 337 15.17 -9.11 -1.36
N TYR A 338 15.92 -9.59 -2.35
CA TYR A 338 17.34 -9.25 -2.49
C TYR A 338 17.60 -8.00 -3.31
N TYR A 339 16.87 -7.82 -4.40
CA TYR A 339 17.06 -6.66 -5.27
C TYR A 339 16.03 -5.56 -5.05
N GLY A 340 14.87 -5.82 -4.45
CA GLY A 340 13.79 -4.82 -4.35
C GLY A 340 12.99 -4.67 -5.65
N THR A 341 13.17 -5.60 -6.61
CA THR A 341 12.38 -5.61 -7.84
C THR A 341 12.17 -7.04 -8.35
N VAL A 342 10.95 -7.32 -8.82
CA VAL A 342 10.59 -8.61 -9.40
C VAL A 342 11.18 -8.83 -10.80
N THR A 343 11.57 -7.76 -11.50
CA THR A 343 12.04 -7.84 -12.90
C THR A 343 13.35 -8.62 -13.03
N LEU A 344 14.12 -8.68 -11.95
CA LEU A 344 15.40 -9.39 -11.89
C LEU A 344 15.25 -10.88 -11.54
N ALA A 345 14.03 -11.40 -11.39
CA ALA A 345 13.78 -12.83 -11.19
C ALA A 345 14.35 -13.69 -12.33
N ASN A 346 14.27 -13.19 -13.58
CA ASN A 346 14.86 -13.86 -14.74
C ASN A 346 16.39 -13.97 -14.66
N ARG A 347 17.06 -13.03 -13.99
CA ARG A 347 18.52 -13.10 -13.79
C ARG A 347 18.89 -14.21 -12.81
N ILE A 348 18.12 -14.36 -11.74
CA ILE A 348 18.27 -15.46 -10.78
C ILE A 348 18.01 -16.79 -11.50
N ALA A 349 16.94 -16.89 -12.28
CA ALA A 349 16.65 -18.10 -13.05
C ALA A 349 17.79 -18.48 -14.01
N LYS A 350 18.35 -17.50 -14.73
CA LYS A 350 19.46 -17.73 -15.66
C LYS A 350 20.75 -18.18 -14.97
N ALA A 351 21.01 -17.67 -13.76
CA ALA A 351 22.15 -18.09 -12.96
C ALA A 351 22.01 -19.51 -12.39
N ASN A 352 20.78 -20.05 -12.34
CA ASN A 352 20.46 -21.36 -11.76
C ASN A 352 19.70 -22.25 -12.77
N PRO A 353 20.34 -22.73 -13.85
CA PRO A 353 19.69 -23.43 -14.97
C PRO A 353 19.03 -24.77 -14.61
N GLY A 354 19.30 -25.32 -13.42
CA GLY A 354 18.66 -26.54 -12.89
C GLY A 354 17.36 -26.30 -12.10
N SER A 355 17.02 -25.05 -11.77
CA SER A 355 15.97 -24.72 -10.81
C SER A 355 14.65 -24.28 -11.46
N LYS A 356 14.16 -25.04 -12.44
CA LYS A 356 12.89 -24.72 -13.14
C LYS A 356 11.66 -24.78 -12.21
N THR A 357 11.72 -25.64 -11.20
CA THR A 357 10.71 -25.77 -10.14
C THR A 357 11.45 -25.64 -8.81
N LEU A 358 11.09 -24.63 -8.03
CA LEU A 358 11.68 -24.37 -6.72
C LEU A 358 11.09 -25.33 -5.67
N HIS A 359 11.96 -26.01 -4.93
CA HIS A 359 11.61 -26.79 -3.77
C HIS A 359 12.15 -26.13 -2.50
N ILE A 360 11.51 -26.44 -1.38
CA ILE A 360 11.95 -25.95 -0.07
C ILE A 360 13.31 -26.58 0.23
N GLY A 361 14.29 -25.75 0.59
CA GLY A 361 15.66 -26.17 0.86
C GLY A 361 16.60 -26.04 -0.34
N ASP A 362 16.12 -25.67 -1.52
CA ASP A 362 16.99 -25.44 -2.68
C ASP A 362 17.94 -24.26 -2.42
N GLU A 363 19.23 -24.43 -2.70
CA GLU A 363 20.21 -23.35 -2.67
C GLU A 363 20.26 -22.64 -4.03
N LEU A 364 19.91 -21.35 -4.03
CA LEU A 364 19.93 -20.49 -5.19
C LEU A 364 21.08 -19.50 -5.13
N LYS A 365 21.85 -19.43 -6.21
CA LYS A 365 22.85 -18.38 -6.41
C LYS A 365 22.18 -17.10 -6.89
N ILE A 366 22.29 -16.04 -6.12
CA ILE A 366 21.80 -14.70 -6.45
C ILE A 366 22.98 -13.91 -7.03
N PRO A 367 22.99 -13.63 -8.34
CA PRO A 367 24.12 -12.95 -8.99
C PRO A 367 24.20 -11.45 -8.61
N ALA A 368 25.38 -10.87 -8.75
CA ALA A 368 25.52 -9.41 -8.74
C ALA A 368 24.84 -8.79 -9.99
N VAL A 369 24.26 -7.61 -9.80
CA VAL A 369 23.52 -6.78 -10.76
C VAL A 369 23.84 -5.33 -10.42
N ASP A 370 24.90 -4.84 -11.04
CA ASP A 370 25.21 -3.41 -11.11
C ASP A 370 24.31 -2.71 -12.15
#